data_AF-A0A1W0W7S0-F1
#
_entry.id   AF-A0A1W0W7S0-F1
#
_cell.length_a   1.000
_cell.length_b   1.000
_cell.length_c   1.000
_cell.angle_alpha   90.00
_cell.angle_beta   90.00
_cell.angle_gamma   90.00
#
_symmetry.space_group_name_H-M   'P 1'
#
loop_
_entity.id
_entity.type
_entity.pdbx_description
1 polymer ?
#
loop_
_entity_poly.entity_id
_entity_poly.type
_entity_poly.pdbx_seq_one_letter_code
_entity_poly.pdbx_strand_id
1 'polypeptide(L)'
;MVAVMRMSRWRRFGVGSLSTLEPGISSVYLCQRAHSATYSYTLDDRLQGELDDFNGEQKKQETVGAFQKIPMVMPATDILMSAQRKSRNVLPTKGIANIAKRERNKGAKQLDALMKELSVPLRTYTENFPKRRDLHPYERSLIELTFGEGYYEQVLGRVDALRKRITSVGKQHASVCAKSTTKREAEERLTEGRKKLEESFQHGKHAIDDLVNVAKALRSMPVVDLHIPTLCLVGSPNVGKSSLVRILSSGKPEVCSYPFTTRGILMGHIVSNHERFQVTDTPGLLTRHDDDRNNIERLTLAVLSYLPIAVLYVHDLSEDCGTSVADQYITYKHIKDRFGDRLWLDVISKCDLLGKKEPISFSDADDDVAQYRRLGPEGALRVSVQSEIGVKELKERVHELLTSQMARIKASKAEHETQEIGTSVL
;
A
#
# COMPACT_ATOMS: atom_id res chain seq x y z
N MET A 1 -1.95 -3.59 -59.62
CA MET A 1 -2.02 -2.84 -60.90
C MET A 1 -1.28 -1.53 -60.66
N VAL A 2 -0.20 -1.31 -61.40
CA VAL A 2 0.71 -0.14 -61.38
C VAL A 2 1.57 0.03 -60.11
N ALA A 3 2.85 0.38 -60.13
CA ALA A 3 4.01 0.19 -61.00
C ALA A 3 5.21 0.79 -60.23
N VAL A 4 6.38 0.24 -60.51
CA VAL A 4 7.71 0.53 -59.94
C VAL A 4 8.20 1.94 -60.31
N MET A 5 8.96 2.60 -59.43
CA MET A 5 10.02 3.51 -59.89
C MET A 5 11.29 3.41 -59.04
N ARG A 6 12.36 3.02 -59.74
CA ARG A 6 13.77 2.88 -59.32
C ARG A 6 14.40 4.24 -58.98
N MET A 7 15.40 4.22 -58.10
CA MET A 7 16.63 4.94 -58.39
C MET A 7 17.84 4.28 -57.72
N SER A 8 18.82 3.99 -58.57
CA SER A 8 20.05 3.26 -58.35
C SER A 8 21.21 4.24 -58.19
N ARG A 9 22.24 3.90 -57.39
CA ARG A 9 23.64 4.12 -57.77
C ARG A 9 24.62 3.28 -56.94
N TRP A 10 25.24 2.33 -57.63
CA TRP A 10 26.44 1.59 -57.27
C TRP A 10 27.71 2.39 -57.64
N ARG A 11 28.79 2.20 -56.86
CA ARG A 11 30.22 2.03 -57.25
C ARG A 11 30.95 1.46 -56.03
N ARG A 12 31.95 0.57 -56.05
CA ARG A 12 32.61 -0.32 -57.03
C ARG A 12 33.40 -1.35 -56.19
N PHE A 13 33.55 -2.55 -56.74
CA PHE A 13 34.32 -3.69 -56.26
C PHE A 13 35.86 -3.53 -56.37
N GLY A 14 36.57 -4.33 -55.57
CA GLY A 14 37.93 -4.87 -55.79
C GLY A 14 38.17 -5.96 -54.73
N VAL A 15 37.87 -7.25 -54.95
CA VAL A 15 38.59 -8.33 -55.67
C VAL A 15 39.90 -8.77 -54.98
N GLY A 16 39.96 -10.07 -54.63
CA GLY A 16 41.14 -10.85 -54.21
C GLY A 16 40.75 -12.04 -53.33
N SER A 17 40.12 -13.10 -53.90
CA SER A 17 40.72 -14.43 -54.20
C SER A 17 40.87 -15.36 -52.98
N LEU A 18 40.02 -16.39 -52.85
CA LEU A 18 40.32 -17.85 -52.98
C LEU A 18 41.44 -18.33 -52.02
N SER A 19 41.32 -19.39 -51.21
CA SER A 19 40.52 -20.62 -51.32
C SER A 19 40.71 -21.50 -50.07
N THR A 20 39.66 -22.27 -49.72
CA THR A 20 39.66 -23.66 -49.18
C THR A 20 40.44 -24.02 -47.92
N LEU A 21 39.73 -24.39 -46.84
CA LEU A 21 39.66 -25.78 -46.31
C LEU A 21 38.68 -25.86 -45.12
N GLU A 22 38.13 -27.06 -44.94
CA GLU A 22 36.86 -27.44 -44.30
C GLU A 22 36.91 -27.67 -42.75
N PRO A 23 35.82 -28.09 -42.07
CA PRO A 23 35.32 -27.53 -40.80
C PRO A 23 35.70 -28.31 -39.53
N GLY A 24 35.52 -27.68 -38.36
CA GLY A 24 35.62 -28.41 -37.09
C GLY A 24 35.30 -27.58 -35.84
N ILE A 25 34.12 -27.88 -35.27
CA ILE A 25 33.81 -27.89 -33.83
C ILE A 25 33.54 -26.53 -33.15
N SER A 26 32.31 -26.44 -32.65
CA SER A 26 31.70 -25.38 -31.86
C SER A 26 32.53 -25.00 -30.62
N SER A 27 32.96 -23.74 -30.57
CA SER A 27 33.58 -23.12 -29.40
C SER A 27 32.51 -22.33 -28.63
N VAL A 28 31.90 -22.95 -27.61
CA VAL A 28 31.18 -22.24 -26.54
C VAL A 28 31.79 -22.65 -25.21
N TYR A 29 33.05 -22.28 -24.99
CA TYR A 29 33.66 -22.17 -23.65
C TYR A 29 34.83 -21.18 -23.74
N LEU A 30 34.97 -20.35 -22.70
CA LEU A 30 35.96 -19.27 -22.49
C LEU A 30 35.68 -17.90 -23.13
N CYS A 31 34.95 -17.05 -22.40
CA CYS A 31 35.40 -15.75 -21.86
C CYS A 31 34.19 -15.17 -21.10
N GLN A 32 34.18 -15.06 -19.77
CA GLN A 32 34.71 -13.89 -19.08
C GLN A 32 34.83 -14.18 -17.58
N ARG A 33 36.07 -14.33 -17.10
CA ARG A 33 36.49 -13.84 -15.79
C ARG A 33 37.11 -12.47 -16.05
N ALA A 34 36.32 -11.41 -15.88
CA ALA A 34 36.79 -10.04 -15.65
C ALA A 34 35.57 -9.14 -15.43
N HIS A 35 35.14 -9.01 -14.18
CA HIS A 35 35.06 -7.73 -13.47
C HIS A 35 34.55 -8.01 -12.05
N SER A 36 35.49 -7.93 -11.12
CA SER A 36 35.23 -7.61 -9.73
C SER A 36 34.49 -6.27 -9.63
N ALA A 37 33.64 -6.15 -8.61
CA ALA A 37 32.96 -4.93 -8.17
C ALA A 37 31.82 -4.41 -9.06
N THR A 38 30.65 -5.04 -8.93
CA THR A 38 29.38 -4.35 -9.16
C THR A 38 28.50 -4.55 -7.92
N TYR A 39 28.26 -3.44 -7.23
CA TYR A 39 27.46 -3.27 -6.04
C TYR A 39 26.25 -4.22 -5.95
N SER A 40 26.23 -5.05 -4.91
CA SER A 40 25.03 -5.71 -4.41
C SER A 40 24.19 -4.69 -3.63
N TYR A 41 23.32 -3.95 -4.31
CA TYR A 41 22.24 -3.21 -3.66
C TYR A 41 21.01 -4.13 -3.60
N THR A 42 20.84 -4.86 -2.51
CA THR A 42 19.64 -5.65 -2.19
C THR A 42 18.64 -4.80 -1.41
N LEU A 43 17.34 -5.11 -1.46
CA LEU A 43 16.31 -4.41 -0.67
C LEU A 43 16.51 -4.51 0.83
N ASP A 44 17.34 -5.43 1.31
CA ASP A 44 17.77 -5.46 2.70
C ASP A 44 18.43 -4.13 3.09
N ASP A 45 19.24 -3.50 2.23
CA ASP A 45 19.79 -2.16 2.48
C ASP A 45 18.74 -1.04 2.38
N ARG A 46 17.58 -1.27 1.76
CA ARG A 46 16.48 -0.27 1.72
C ARG A 46 15.54 -0.38 2.92
N LEU A 47 15.33 -1.59 3.45
CA LEU A 47 14.55 -1.82 4.66
C LEU A 47 15.41 -1.66 5.93
N GLN A 48 16.72 -1.94 5.87
CA GLN A 48 17.70 -1.63 6.93
C GLN A 48 18.25 -0.20 6.82
N GLY A 49 18.39 0.36 5.62
CA GLY A 49 18.74 1.78 5.46
C GLY A 49 17.66 2.75 5.95
N GLU A 50 16.40 2.31 6.06
CA GLU A 50 15.35 3.05 6.77
C GLU A 50 15.39 2.85 8.30
N LEU A 51 16.17 1.89 8.81
CA LEU A 51 16.43 1.72 10.25
C LEU A 51 17.64 2.55 10.74
N ASP A 52 18.62 2.83 9.87
CA ASP A 52 19.88 3.48 10.27
C ASP A 52 19.94 5.01 10.03
N ASP A 53 18.96 5.63 9.36
CA ASP A 53 18.96 7.08 9.07
C ASP A 53 18.01 7.91 9.97
N PHE A 54 17.58 7.35 11.11
CA PHE A 54 16.70 8.03 12.08
C PHE A 54 17.32 8.12 13.47
N ASN A 55 18.37 8.94 13.60
CA ASN A 55 18.87 9.39 14.91
C ASN A 55 17.95 10.49 15.53
N GLY A 56 16.65 10.27 15.44
CA GLY A 56 15.62 11.07 16.09
C GLY A 56 14.51 10.12 16.55
N GLU A 57 14.35 10.00 17.87
CA GLU A 57 13.37 9.16 18.58
C GLU A 57 12.05 8.98 17.80
N GLN A 58 11.93 7.90 17.02
CA GLN A 58 10.65 7.53 16.43
C GLN A 58 9.81 6.89 17.54
N LYS A 59 8.87 7.65 18.11
CA LYS A 59 7.78 7.06 18.89
C LYS A 59 7.14 5.95 18.05
N LYS A 60 7.21 4.72 18.54
CA LYS A 60 6.50 3.57 17.98
C LYS A 60 5.03 3.96 17.92
N GLN A 61 4.48 4.12 16.72
CA GLN A 61 3.10 4.56 16.54
C GLN A 61 2.19 3.35 16.57
N GLU A 62 1.42 3.23 17.64
CA GLU A 62 0.74 2.01 18.05
C GLU A 62 -0.72 1.94 17.60
N THR A 63 -1.22 2.95 16.89
CA THR A 63 -2.62 3.00 16.47
C THR A 63 -2.76 2.95 14.97
N VAL A 64 -3.58 2.01 14.50
CA VAL A 64 -4.10 1.92 13.14
C VAL A 64 -5.48 2.59 13.04
N GLY A 65 -6.00 2.74 11.83
CA GLY A 65 -7.29 3.37 11.57
C GLY A 65 -7.20 4.86 11.24
N ALA A 66 -6.01 5.34 10.86
CA ALA A 66 -5.82 6.74 10.45
C ALA A 66 -6.70 7.10 9.24
N PHE A 67 -6.95 6.13 8.36
CA PHE A 67 -7.73 6.34 7.14
C PHE A 67 -9.23 6.58 7.37
N GLN A 68 -9.79 6.12 8.48
CA GLN A 68 -11.20 6.36 8.82
C GLN A 68 -11.48 7.81 9.23
N LYS A 69 -10.46 8.52 9.73
CA LYS A 69 -10.59 9.88 10.24
C LYS A 69 -10.41 10.96 9.16
N ILE A 70 -10.20 10.56 7.90
CA ILE A 70 -9.92 11.49 6.80
C ILE A 70 -11.17 12.35 6.49
N PRO A 71 -11.05 13.69 6.37
CA PRO A 71 -12.18 14.59 6.09
C PRO A 71 -12.67 14.49 4.64
N MET A 72 -13.99 14.56 4.43
CA MET A 72 -14.57 14.47 3.08
C MET A 72 -14.01 15.59 2.19
N VAL A 73 -13.47 15.20 1.04
CA VAL A 73 -12.89 16.14 0.08
C VAL A 73 -13.98 16.50 -0.93
N MET A 74 -14.34 17.78 -0.95
CA MET A 74 -15.31 18.32 -1.90
C MET A 74 -14.71 18.42 -3.32
N PRO A 75 -15.47 18.14 -4.39
CA PRO A 75 -15.02 18.37 -5.76
C PRO A 75 -14.62 19.83 -6.00
N ALA A 76 -13.63 20.05 -6.86
CA ALA A 76 -13.10 21.39 -7.12
C ALA A 76 -14.18 22.37 -7.63
N THR A 77 -15.11 21.90 -8.46
CA THR A 77 -16.22 22.69 -9.00
C THR A 77 -17.12 23.24 -7.89
N ASP A 78 -17.40 22.41 -6.89
CA ASP A 78 -18.33 22.76 -5.80
C ASP A 78 -17.67 23.74 -4.83
N ILE A 79 -16.36 23.56 -4.58
CA ILE A 79 -15.56 24.52 -3.82
C ILE A 79 -15.61 25.90 -4.49
N LEU A 80 -15.38 25.94 -5.81
CA LEU A 80 -15.37 27.20 -6.57
C LEU A 80 -16.75 27.89 -6.56
N MET A 81 -17.82 27.17 -6.87
CA MET A 81 -19.18 27.71 -6.90
C MET A 81 -19.61 28.22 -5.51
N SER A 82 -19.32 27.47 -4.45
CA SER A 82 -19.60 27.86 -3.08
C SER A 82 -18.85 29.14 -2.68
N ALA A 83 -17.56 29.23 -3.02
CA ALA A 83 -16.73 30.39 -2.73
C ALA A 83 -17.17 31.65 -3.50
N GLN A 84 -17.53 31.51 -4.78
CA GLN A 84 -18.08 32.59 -5.60
C GLN A 84 -19.39 33.14 -5.00
N ARG A 85 -20.30 32.25 -4.60
CA ARG A 85 -21.59 32.65 -4.00
C ARG A 85 -21.38 33.40 -2.68
N LYS A 86 -20.59 32.84 -1.77
CA LYS A 86 -20.36 33.43 -0.44
C LYS A 86 -19.64 34.77 -0.53
N SER A 87 -18.59 34.87 -1.36
CA SER A 87 -17.84 36.12 -1.54
C SER A 87 -18.69 37.24 -2.16
N ARG A 88 -19.59 36.94 -3.10
CA ARG A 88 -20.51 37.93 -3.69
C ARG A 88 -21.44 38.59 -2.67
N ASN A 89 -21.83 37.85 -1.63
CA ASN A 89 -22.76 38.33 -0.60
C ASN A 89 -22.08 39.18 0.48
N VAL A 90 -20.75 39.33 0.44
CA VAL A 90 -20.03 40.14 1.43
C VAL A 90 -20.30 41.63 1.20
N LEU A 91 -20.75 42.28 2.28
CA LEU A 91 -21.11 43.69 2.30
C LEU A 91 -19.93 44.59 2.72
N PRO A 92 -19.91 45.86 2.27
CA PRO A 92 -18.96 46.85 2.79
C PRO A 92 -19.15 47.09 4.30
N THR A 93 -18.14 47.65 4.96
CA THR A 93 -18.28 48.14 6.34
C THR A 93 -19.38 49.20 6.42
N LYS A 94 -20.23 49.09 7.44
CA LYS A 94 -21.31 50.06 7.71
C LYS A 94 -20.71 51.46 7.99
N GLY A 95 -21.44 52.51 7.61
CA GLY A 95 -21.06 53.90 7.94
C GLY A 95 -20.10 54.60 6.98
N ILE A 96 -19.66 53.97 5.89
CA ILE A 96 -18.80 54.65 4.89
C ILE A 96 -19.66 55.55 3.98
N ALA A 97 -19.59 56.87 4.17
CA ALA A 97 -20.35 57.84 3.37
C ALA A 97 -19.80 57.99 1.93
N ASN A 98 -18.47 58.08 1.78
CA ASN A 98 -17.85 58.27 0.46
C ASN A 98 -18.00 57.02 -0.42
N ILE A 99 -18.58 57.22 -1.62
CA ILE A 99 -18.92 56.15 -2.57
C ILE A 99 -17.67 55.38 -3.01
N ALA A 100 -16.59 56.08 -3.41
CA ALA A 100 -15.35 55.43 -3.84
C ALA A 100 -14.69 54.63 -2.69
N LYS A 101 -14.68 55.18 -1.47
CA LYS A 101 -14.20 54.47 -0.28
C LYS A 101 -15.05 53.23 0.04
N ARG A 102 -16.36 53.30 -0.18
CA ARG A 102 -17.29 52.19 0.05
C ARG A 102 -17.05 51.06 -0.95
N GLU A 103 -16.93 51.37 -2.24
CA GLU A 103 -16.73 50.36 -3.29
C GLU A 103 -15.37 49.68 -3.19
N ARG A 104 -14.28 50.42 -2.93
CA ARG A 104 -12.97 49.78 -2.71
C ARG A 104 -12.94 48.90 -1.45
N ASN A 105 -13.65 49.30 -0.39
CA ASN A 105 -13.80 48.48 0.82
C ASN A 105 -14.57 47.19 0.52
N LYS A 106 -15.69 47.30 -0.20
CA LYS A 106 -16.48 46.16 -0.66
C LYS A 106 -15.63 45.22 -1.53
N GLY A 107 -14.97 45.74 -2.55
CA GLY A 107 -14.14 44.96 -3.46
C GLY A 107 -13.01 44.22 -2.74
N ALA A 108 -12.26 44.92 -1.88
CA ALA A 108 -11.20 44.30 -1.09
C ALA A 108 -11.73 43.19 -0.16
N LYS A 109 -12.85 43.43 0.53
CA LYS A 109 -13.50 42.40 1.38
C LYS A 109 -13.99 41.20 0.58
N GLN A 110 -14.56 41.41 -0.59
CA GLN A 110 -15.04 40.33 -1.45
C GLN A 110 -13.89 39.47 -1.98
N LEU A 111 -12.75 40.09 -2.35
CA LEU A 111 -11.55 39.35 -2.76
C LEU A 111 -10.92 38.57 -1.59
N ASP A 112 -10.83 39.18 -0.40
CA ASP A 112 -10.34 38.51 0.81
C ASP A 112 -11.23 37.32 1.20
N ALA A 113 -12.56 37.49 1.11
CA ALA A 113 -13.51 36.42 1.35
C ALA A 113 -13.39 35.29 0.32
N LEU A 114 -13.27 35.61 -0.97
CA LEU A 114 -13.08 34.61 -2.03
C LEU A 114 -11.78 33.82 -1.80
N MET A 115 -10.68 34.50 -1.50
CA MET A 115 -9.40 33.89 -1.16
C MET A 115 -9.55 32.92 0.03
N LYS A 116 -10.21 33.35 1.12
CA LYS A 116 -10.41 32.52 2.32
C LYS A 116 -11.27 31.30 2.04
N GLU A 117 -12.41 31.47 1.37
CA GLU A 117 -13.32 30.37 1.03
C GLU A 117 -12.66 29.33 0.12
N LEU A 118 -11.69 29.72 -0.73
CA LEU A 118 -10.92 28.78 -1.54
C LEU A 118 -9.74 28.15 -0.76
N SER A 119 -9.02 28.92 0.05
CA SER A 119 -7.77 28.46 0.68
C SER A 119 -7.96 27.70 2.00
N VAL A 120 -8.99 28.03 2.78
CA VAL A 120 -9.26 27.39 4.07
C VAL A 120 -9.58 25.90 3.91
N PRO A 121 -10.49 25.47 3.01
CA PRO A 121 -10.73 24.03 2.80
C PRO A 121 -9.47 23.26 2.42
N LEU A 122 -8.65 23.82 1.52
CA LEU A 122 -7.39 23.19 1.11
C LEU A 122 -6.41 23.04 2.28
N ARG A 123 -6.36 24.03 3.17
CA ARG A 123 -5.60 23.95 4.42
C ARG A 123 -6.11 22.83 5.33
N THR A 124 -7.43 22.77 5.53
CA THR A 124 -8.06 21.74 6.35
C THR A 124 -7.75 20.34 5.83
N TYR A 125 -7.68 20.15 4.51
CA TYR A 125 -7.28 18.87 3.93
C TYR A 125 -5.81 18.55 4.22
N THR A 126 -4.88 19.47 3.97
CA THR A 126 -3.45 19.19 4.18
C THR A 126 -3.07 19.01 5.66
N GLU A 127 -3.84 19.60 6.58
CA GLU A 127 -3.62 19.45 8.03
C GLU A 127 -4.20 18.15 8.60
N ASN A 128 -5.34 17.68 8.09
CA ASN A 128 -6.06 16.51 8.63
C ASN A 128 -5.79 15.20 7.89
N PHE A 129 -5.07 15.24 6.77
CA PHE A 129 -4.57 14.02 6.13
C PHE A 129 -3.35 13.49 6.90
N PRO A 130 -3.30 12.18 7.20
CA PRO A 130 -2.22 11.61 8.00
C PRO A 130 -0.90 11.66 7.24
N LYS A 131 0.16 12.17 7.88
CA LYS A 131 1.49 12.20 7.27
C LYS A 131 2.11 10.82 7.33
N ARG A 132 2.96 10.46 6.35
CA ARG A 132 3.65 9.16 6.31
C ARG A 132 4.34 8.80 7.64
N ARG A 133 5.03 9.76 8.26
CA ARG A 133 5.70 9.62 9.57
C ARG A 133 4.77 9.38 10.76
N ASP A 134 3.49 9.70 10.62
CA ASP A 134 2.46 9.63 11.65
C ASP A 134 1.58 8.37 11.51
N LEU A 135 1.84 7.55 10.48
CA LEU A 135 1.14 6.31 10.19
C LEU A 135 1.86 5.10 10.78
N HIS A 136 1.06 4.08 11.17
CA HIS A 136 1.59 2.77 11.49
C HIS A 136 2.32 2.16 10.26
N PRO A 137 3.44 1.42 10.42
CA PRO A 137 4.19 0.85 9.29
C PRO A 137 3.35 0.06 8.30
N TYR A 138 2.40 -0.76 8.81
CA TYR A 138 1.40 -1.44 7.97
C TYR A 138 0.60 -0.47 7.07
N GLU A 139 0.09 0.64 7.62
CA GLU A 139 -0.66 1.64 6.85
C GLU A 139 0.23 2.38 5.85
N ARG A 140 1.52 2.60 6.17
CA ARG A 140 2.50 3.14 5.21
C ARG A 140 2.65 2.21 4.02
N SER A 141 2.81 0.91 4.26
CA SER A 141 2.88 -0.10 3.19
C SER A 141 1.59 -0.11 2.36
N LEU A 142 0.40 0.05 2.97
CA LEU A 142 -0.85 0.14 2.20
C LEU A 142 -0.89 1.34 1.26
N ILE A 143 -0.39 2.51 1.67
CA ILE A 143 -0.29 3.69 0.81
C ILE A 143 0.62 3.39 -0.39
N GLU A 144 1.80 2.86 -0.12
CA GLU A 144 2.81 2.57 -1.14
C GLU A 144 2.31 1.53 -2.15
N LEU A 145 1.69 0.45 -1.67
CA LEU A 145 1.11 -0.60 -2.52
C LEU A 145 -0.07 -0.10 -3.38
N THR A 146 -0.76 0.94 -2.92
CA THR A 146 -1.94 1.48 -3.61
C THR A 146 -1.58 2.54 -4.64
N PHE A 147 -0.70 3.47 -4.27
CA PHE A 147 -0.42 4.67 -5.05
C PHE A 147 0.99 4.71 -5.65
N GLY A 148 1.86 3.79 -5.24
CA GLY A 148 3.29 3.85 -5.53
C GLY A 148 4.03 4.81 -4.62
N GLU A 149 5.36 4.76 -4.72
CA GLU A 149 6.26 5.55 -3.89
C GLU A 149 6.11 7.06 -4.15
N GLY A 150 5.90 7.84 -3.09
CA GLY A 150 5.89 9.29 -3.12
C GLY A 150 4.68 9.97 -3.77
N TYR A 151 3.77 9.23 -4.43
CA TYR A 151 2.59 9.83 -5.08
C TYR A 151 1.68 10.54 -4.07
N TYR A 152 1.44 9.92 -2.92
CA TYR A 152 0.60 10.47 -1.86
C TYR A 152 1.09 11.83 -1.37
N GLU A 153 2.39 11.94 -1.08
CA GLU A 153 3.05 13.15 -0.63
C GLU A 153 3.06 14.23 -1.72
N GLN A 154 3.27 13.83 -2.98
CA GLN A 154 3.21 14.75 -4.11
C GLN A 154 1.81 15.38 -4.26
N VAL A 155 0.74 14.60 -4.10
CA VAL A 155 -0.64 15.11 -4.18
C VAL A 155 -0.90 16.14 -3.07
N LEU A 156 -0.56 15.81 -1.81
CA LEU A 156 -0.68 16.74 -0.69
C LEU A 156 0.16 18.01 -0.90
N GLY A 157 1.38 17.86 -1.43
CA GLY A 157 2.27 18.97 -1.77
C GLY A 157 1.69 19.90 -2.84
N ARG A 158 1.09 19.34 -3.91
CA ARG A 158 0.42 20.10 -4.96
C ARG A 158 -0.79 20.89 -4.42
N VAL A 159 -1.57 20.30 -3.51
CA VAL A 159 -2.70 20.96 -2.86
C VAL A 159 -2.22 22.11 -1.96
N ASP A 160 -1.15 21.91 -1.19
CA ASP A 160 -0.58 22.99 -0.38
C ASP A 160 0.03 24.11 -1.24
N ALA A 161 0.68 23.77 -2.35
CA ALA A 161 1.18 24.75 -3.31
C ALA A 161 0.04 25.58 -3.94
N LEU A 162 -1.08 24.94 -4.30
CA LEU A 162 -2.28 25.63 -4.77
C LEU A 162 -2.82 26.60 -3.71
N ARG A 163 -2.94 26.14 -2.46
CA ARG A 163 -3.38 26.97 -1.33
C ARG A 163 -2.50 28.21 -1.16
N LYS A 164 -1.17 28.05 -1.18
CA LYS A 164 -0.20 29.15 -1.07
C LYS A 164 -0.34 30.14 -2.23
N ARG A 165 -0.50 29.65 -3.46
CA ARG A 165 -0.71 30.48 -4.66
C ARG A 165 -1.99 31.32 -4.56
N ILE A 166 -3.12 30.70 -4.20
CA ILE A 166 -4.40 31.40 -4.00
C ILE A 166 -4.27 32.48 -2.93
N THR A 167 -3.61 32.16 -1.82
CA THR A 167 -3.40 33.11 -0.71
C THR A 167 -2.56 34.31 -1.16
N SER A 168 -1.50 34.08 -1.93
CA SER A 168 -0.64 35.15 -2.46
C SER A 168 -1.39 36.07 -3.42
N VAL A 169 -2.04 35.49 -4.44
CA VAL A 169 -2.83 36.23 -5.45
C VAL A 169 -3.98 37.00 -4.79
N GLY A 170 -4.69 36.38 -3.85
CA GLY A 170 -5.79 37.02 -3.13
C GLY A 170 -5.33 38.23 -2.32
N LYS A 171 -4.24 38.11 -1.56
CA LYS A 171 -3.66 39.24 -0.80
C LYS A 171 -3.20 40.38 -1.72
N GLN A 172 -2.56 40.04 -2.84
CA GLN A 172 -2.08 41.04 -3.81
C GLN A 172 -3.25 41.84 -4.40
N HIS A 173 -4.26 41.18 -4.97
CA HIS A 173 -5.38 41.87 -5.61
C HIS A 173 -6.30 42.58 -4.59
N ALA A 174 -6.49 42.03 -3.39
CA ALA A 174 -7.24 42.72 -2.33
C ALA A 174 -6.52 44.01 -1.89
N SER A 175 -5.19 43.97 -1.77
CA SER A 175 -4.37 45.15 -1.43
C SER A 175 -4.44 46.23 -2.52
N VAL A 176 -4.37 45.84 -3.79
CA VAL A 176 -4.48 46.77 -4.93
C VAL A 176 -5.88 47.39 -4.98
N CYS A 177 -6.93 46.59 -4.83
CA CYS A 177 -8.32 47.08 -4.79
C CYS A 177 -8.53 48.07 -3.64
N ALA A 178 -7.97 47.80 -2.45
CA ALA A 178 -8.06 48.71 -1.30
C ALA A 178 -7.42 50.09 -1.53
N LYS A 179 -6.44 50.18 -2.44
CA LYS A 179 -5.72 51.42 -2.81
C LYS A 179 -6.39 52.20 -3.94
N SER A 180 -7.44 51.67 -4.57
CA SER A 180 -8.15 52.35 -5.66
C SER A 180 -8.67 53.72 -5.24
N THR A 181 -8.60 54.66 -6.18
CA THR A 181 -8.93 56.08 -5.96
C THR A 181 -10.35 56.39 -6.41
N THR A 182 -10.80 55.77 -7.50
CA THR A 182 -12.14 55.98 -8.06
C THR A 182 -13.03 54.75 -7.90
N LYS A 183 -14.35 54.96 -8.01
CA LYS A 183 -15.33 53.87 -8.01
C LYS A 183 -15.08 52.90 -9.18
N ARG A 184 -14.89 53.43 -10.39
CA ARG A 184 -14.70 52.64 -11.61
C ARG A 184 -13.47 51.75 -11.50
N GLU A 185 -12.37 52.33 -11.02
CA GLU A 185 -11.12 51.59 -10.78
C GLU A 185 -11.33 50.46 -9.77
N ALA A 186 -12.06 50.70 -8.67
CA ALA A 186 -12.33 49.66 -7.67
C ALA A 186 -13.14 48.47 -8.25
N GLU A 187 -14.12 48.74 -9.11
CA GLU A 187 -14.93 47.71 -9.79
C GLU A 187 -14.12 46.92 -10.82
N GLU A 188 -13.25 47.59 -11.59
CA GLU A 188 -12.33 46.96 -12.54
C GLU A 188 -11.35 46.03 -11.81
N ARG A 189 -10.71 46.51 -10.74
CA ARG A 189 -9.76 45.72 -9.92
C ARG A 189 -10.42 44.53 -9.24
N LEU A 190 -11.67 44.68 -8.79
CA LEU A 190 -12.46 43.58 -8.24
C LEU A 190 -12.69 42.49 -9.30
N THR A 191 -13.12 42.90 -10.49
CA THR A 191 -13.40 41.97 -11.60
C THR A 191 -12.13 41.23 -12.04
N GLU A 192 -11.04 41.98 -12.20
CA GLU A 192 -9.72 41.43 -12.52
C GLU A 192 -9.22 40.44 -11.45
N GLY A 193 -9.28 40.84 -10.16
CA GLY A 193 -8.82 40.01 -9.05
C GLY A 193 -9.63 38.72 -8.89
N ARG A 194 -10.94 38.77 -9.13
CA ARG A 194 -11.80 37.57 -9.14
C ARG A 194 -11.39 36.62 -10.25
N LYS A 195 -11.28 37.13 -11.48
CA LYS A 195 -10.86 36.33 -12.64
C LYS A 195 -9.50 35.68 -12.39
N LYS A 196 -8.53 36.41 -11.83
CA LYS A 196 -7.20 35.88 -11.51
C LYS A 196 -7.22 34.80 -10.43
N LEU A 197 -8.05 34.96 -9.39
CA LEU A 197 -8.24 33.93 -8.37
C LEU A 197 -8.89 32.66 -8.94
N GLU A 198 -9.91 32.83 -9.78
CA GLU A 198 -10.62 31.72 -10.44
C GLU A 198 -9.70 30.98 -11.41
N GLU A 199 -8.94 31.69 -12.24
CA GLU A 199 -7.92 31.12 -13.10
C GLU A 199 -6.90 30.33 -12.27
N SER A 200 -6.34 30.92 -11.21
CA SER A 200 -5.36 30.25 -10.34
C SER A 200 -5.92 28.98 -9.69
N PHE A 201 -7.18 29.00 -9.26
CA PHE A 201 -7.85 27.83 -8.71
C PHE A 201 -8.05 26.74 -9.78
N GLN A 202 -8.54 27.12 -10.96
CA GLN A 202 -8.81 26.20 -12.07
C GLN A 202 -7.54 25.50 -12.57
N HIS A 203 -6.41 26.20 -12.64
CA HIS A 203 -5.12 25.58 -12.98
C HIS A 203 -4.68 24.52 -11.96
N GLY A 204 -5.15 24.62 -10.71
CA GLY A 204 -4.88 23.65 -9.65
C GLY A 204 -5.94 22.55 -9.50
N LYS A 205 -6.98 22.56 -10.34
CA LYS A 205 -8.13 21.64 -10.24
C LYS A 205 -7.69 20.17 -10.16
N HIS A 206 -6.74 19.76 -11.00
CA HIS A 206 -6.26 18.38 -11.03
C HIS A 206 -5.70 17.90 -9.69
N ALA A 207 -5.03 18.77 -8.91
CA ALA A 207 -4.51 18.40 -7.60
C ALA A 207 -5.63 18.07 -6.59
N ILE A 208 -6.79 18.73 -6.71
CA ILE A 208 -7.96 18.44 -5.88
C ILE A 208 -8.63 17.15 -6.34
N ASP A 209 -8.75 16.94 -7.64
CA ASP A 209 -9.33 15.70 -8.20
C ASP A 209 -8.48 14.48 -7.81
N ASP A 210 -7.15 14.60 -7.88
CA ASP A 210 -6.22 13.57 -7.38
C ASP A 210 -6.44 13.30 -5.88
N LEU A 211 -6.55 14.36 -5.07
CA LEU A 211 -6.82 14.22 -3.64
C LEU A 211 -8.16 13.54 -3.35
N VAL A 212 -9.21 13.83 -4.13
CA VAL A 212 -10.52 13.15 -4.02
C VAL A 212 -10.36 11.65 -4.27
N ASN A 213 -9.58 11.26 -5.29
CA ASN A 213 -9.34 9.86 -5.62
C ASN A 213 -8.54 9.15 -4.52
N VAL A 214 -7.48 9.79 -4.01
CA VAL A 214 -6.71 9.31 -2.86
C VAL A 214 -7.62 9.12 -1.65
N ALA A 215 -8.45 10.11 -1.32
CA ALA A 215 -9.34 10.06 -0.17
C ALA A 215 -10.41 8.95 -0.30
N LYS A 216 -10.90 8.68 -1.51
CA LYS A 216 -11.84 7.57 -1.77
C LYS A 216 -11.17 6.22 -1.56
N ALA A 217 -9.98 6.03 -2.13
CA ALA A 217 -9.25 4.77 -2.00
C ALA A 217 -8.86 4.49 -0.54
N LEU A 218 -8.32 5.47 0.18
CA LEU A 218 -7.94 5.31 1.60
C LEU A 218 -9.14 4.95 2.49
N ARG A 219 -10.29 5.59 2.30
CA ARG A 219 -11.51 5.28 3.09
C ARG A 219 -12.08 3.90 2.83
N SER A 220 -11.84 3.34 1.64
CA SER A 220 -12.33 2.01 1.29
C SER A 220 -11.49 0.88 1.91
N MET A 221 -10.31 1.19 2.44
CA MET A 221 -9.43 0.19 3.04
C MET A 221 -10.02 -0.36 4.34
N PRO A 222 -9.87 -1.67 4.60
CA PRO A 222 -10.29 -2.27 5.85
C PRO A 222 -9.45 -1.75 7.01
N VAL A 223 -10.04 -1.70 8.19
CA VAL A 223 -9.32 -1.38 9.44
C VAL A 223 -9.05 -2.66 10.20
N VAL A 224 -7.79 -2.85 10.56
CA VAL A 224 -7.32 -3.93 11.40
C VAL A 224 -7.38 -3.49 12.86
N ASP A 225 -7.72 -4.38 13.77
CA ASP A 225 -7.62 -4.14 15.21
C ASP A 225 -6.38 -4.87 15.76
N LEU A 226 -5.41 -4.12 16.30
CA LEU A 226 -4.17 -4.69 16.84
C LEU A 226 -4.37 -5.41 18.17
N HIS A 227 -5.50 -5.20 18.84
CA HIS A 227 -5.81 -5.84 20.12
C HIS A 227 -6.55 -7.16 19.97
N ILE A 228 -7.08 -7.45 18.78
CA ILE A 228 -7.74 -8.71 18.48
C ILE A 228 -6.70 -9.68 17.89
N PRO A 229 -6.44 -10.83 18.54
CA PRO A 229 -5.50 -11.79 18.01
C PRO A 229 -5.98 -12.30 16.66
N THR A 230 -5.09 -12.24 15.68
CA THR A 230 -5.40 -12.57 14.29
C THR A 230 -4.55 -13.75 13.84
N LEU A 231 -5.23 -14.75 13.26
CA LEU A 231 -4.61 -15.89 12.59
C LEU A 231 -4.46 -15.58 11.10
N CYS A 232 -3.24 -15.64 10.59
CA CYS A 232 -2.93 -15.40 9.19
C CYS A 232 -2.57 -16.71 8.50
N LEU A 233 -3.37 -17.10 7.49
CA LEU A 233 -3.10 -18.30 6.71
C LEU A 233 -2.12 -17.96 5.59
N VAL A 234 -0.98 -18.65 5.55
CA VAL A 234 0.11 -18.44 4.59
C VAL A 234 0.41 -19.75 3.85
N GLY A 235 0.85 -19.67 2.61
CA GLY A 235 1.22 -20.84 1.80
C GLY A 235 0.96 -20.59 0.32
N SER A 236 1.33 -21.53 -0.55
CA SER A 236 1.21 -21.37 -2.01
C SER A 236 -0.24 -21.16 -2.48
N PRO A 237 -0.47 -20.57 -3.66
CA PRO A 237 -1.81 -20.45 -4.23
C PRO A 237 -2.53 -21.81 -4.27
N ASN A 238 -3.87 -21.83 -4.11
CA ASN A 238 -4.71 -23.03 -4.25
C ASN A 238 -4.44 -24.23 -3.29
N VAL A 239 -3.62 -24.07 -2.25
CA VAL A 239 -3.37 -25.12 -1.23
C VAL A 239 -4.57 -25.36 -0.28
N GLY A 240 -5.62 -24.54 -0.37
CA GLY A 240 -6.84 -24.69 0.44
C GLY A 240 -7.01 -23.67 1.57
N LYS A 241 -6.22 -22.59 1.60
CA LYS A 241 -6.31 -21.52 2.63
C LYS A 241 -7.72 -20.95 2.80
N SER A 242 -8.37 -20.50 1.73
CA SER A 242 -9.74 -19.96 1.80
C SER A 242 -10.76 -20.97 2.34
N SER A 243 -10.58 -22.26 2.04
CA SER A 243 -11.44 -23.32 2.57
C SER A 243 -11.23 -23.53 4.07
N LEU A 244 -9.98 -23.47 4.54
CA LEU A 244 -9.66 -23.52 5.97
C LEU A 244 -10.23 -22.31 6.72
N VAL A 245 -10.15 -21.10 6.16
CA VAL A 245 -10.78 -19.90 6.76
C VAL A 245 -12.28 -20.10 6.97
N ARG A 246 -13.00 -20.68 6.00
CA ARG A 246 -14.44 -20.93 6.12
C ARG A 246 -14.79 -21.92 7.22
N ILE A 247 -13.96 -22.93 7.45
CA ILE A 247 -14.19 -23.96 8.49
C ILE A 247 -13.84 -23.45 9.88
N LEU A 248 -12.76 -22.65 9.98
CA LEU A 248 -12.31 -22.06 11.22
C LEU A 248 -13.25 -20.94 11.69
N SER A 249 -13.81 -20.18 10.75
CA SER A 249 -14.76 -19.10 11.04
C SER A 249 -16.07 -19.64 11.63
N SER A 250 -16.54 -19.02 12.71
CA SER A 250 -17.84 -19.31 13.33
C SER A 250 -19.02 -18.82 12.48
N GLY A 251 -18.79 -17.83 11.62
CA GLY A 251 -19.79 -17.26 10.72
C GLY A 251 -19.32 -17.21 9.27
N LYS A 252 -20.13 -16.59 8.39
CA LYS A 252 -19.75 -16.39 6.98
C LYS A 252 -18.61 -15.37 6.89
N PRO A 253 -17.44 -15.73 6.32
CA PRO A 253 -16.35 -14.78 6.16
C PRO A 253 -16.71 -13.61 5.26
N GLU A 254 -16.16 -12.44 5.57
CA GLU A 254 -16.31 -11.19 4.84
C GLU A 254 -15.17 -11.01 3.83
N VAL A 255 -15.42 -10.27 2.75
CA VAL A 255 -14.40 -9.96 1.74
C VAL A 255 -13.94 -8.51 1.93
N CYS A 256 -12.72 -8.34 2.42
CA CYS A 256 -12.08 -7.05 2.61
C CYS A 256 -11.48 -6.56 1.28
N SER A 257 -12.02 -5.46 0.74
CA SER A 257 -11.53 -4.88 -0.51
C SER A 257 -10.30 -4.01 -0.26
N TYR A 258 -9.19 -4.33 -0.92
CA TYR A 258 -8.03 -3.45 -1.01
C TYR A 258 -7.97 -2.84 -2.41
N PRO A 259 -7.70 -1.54 -2.57
CA PRO A 259 -7.78 -0.87 -3.88
C PRO A 259 -6.89 -1.46 -4.97
N PHE A 260 -5.79 -2.11 -4.62
CA PHE A 260 -4.86 -2.79 -5.54
C PHE A 260 -5.17 -4.28 -5.75
N THR A 261 -6.27 -4.79 -5.21
CA THR A 261 -6.68 -6.21 -5.30
C THR A 261 -7.96 -6.35 -6.12
N THR A 262 -8.04 -7.37 -6.97
CA THR A 262 -9.24 -7.67 -7.78
C THR A 262 -10.29 -8.50 -7.05
N ARG A 263 -9.87 -9.33 -6.08
CA ARG A 263 -10.75 -10.29 -5.38
C ARG A 263 -10.92 -10.03 -3.88
N GLY A 264 -10.27 -8.99 -3.35
CA GLY A 264 -10.22 -8.74 -1.92
C GLY A 264 -9.52 -9.87 -1.14
N ILE A 265 -9.49 -9.72 0.18
CA ILE A 265 -8.96 -10.71 1.14
C ILE A 265 -10.12 -11.25 1.96
N LEU A 266 -10.15 -12.56 2.18
CA LEU A 266 -11.21 -13.20 2.96
C LEU A 266 -10.86 -13.10 4.46
N MET A 267 -11.73 -12.51 5.26
CA MET A 267 -11.59 -12.37 6.70
C MET A 267 -12.76 -13.03 7.41
N GLY A 268 -12.48 -13.95 8.33
CA GLY A 268 -13.45 -14.61 9.18
C GLY A 268 -13.26 -14.24 10.64
N HIS A 269 -14.23 -14.65 11.46
CA HIS A 269 -14.21 -14.45 12.90
C HIS A 269 -14.39 -15.79 13.60
N ILE A 270 -13.58 -16.01 14.64
CA ILE A 270 -13.68 -17.18 15.50
C ILE A 270 -14.18 -16.70 16.86
N VAL A 271 -15.31 -17.25 17.30
CA VAL A 271 -15.88 -16.98 18.61
C VAL A 271 -15.78 -18.26 19.44
N SER A 272 -15.02 -18.21 20.52
CA SER A 272 -14.82 -19.33 21.44
C SER A 272 -14.71 -18.81 22.87
N ASN A 273 -15.40 -19.43 23.83
CA ASN A 273 -15.31 -19.08 25.26
C ASN A 273 -15.51 -17.58 25.58
N HIS A 274 -16.45 -16.92 24.88
CA HIS A 274 -16.70 -15.46 24.95
C HIS A 274 -15.56 -14.57 24.44
N GLU A 275 -14.48 -15.16 23.94
CA GLU A 275 -13.39 -14.47 23.26
C GLU A 275 -13.65 -14.41 21.75
N ARG A 276 -13.17 -13.34 21.13
CA ARG A 276 -13.27 -13.11 19.69
C ARG A 276 -11.87 -13.05 19.09
N PHE A 277 -11.67 -13.81 18.04
CA PHE A 277 -10.45 -13.82 17.26
C PHE A 277 -10.75 -13.55 15.79
N GLN A 278 -9.74 -13.13 15.05
CA GLN A 278 -9.82 -12.94 13.61
C GLN A 278 -9.02 -14.03 12.88
N VAL A 279 -9.50 -14.42 11.71
CA VAL A 279 -8.78 -15.32 10.80
C VAL A 279 -8.78 -14.72 9.41
N THR A 280 -7.62 -14.54 8.81
CA THR A 280 -7.47 -13.91 7.50
C THR A 280 -6.79 -14.85 6.52
N ASP A 281 -7.37 -14.94 5.33
CA ASP A 281 -6.79 -15.65 4.19
C ASP A 281 -5.82 -14.71 3.48
N THR A 282 -4.51 -14.91 3.67
CA THR A 282 -3.59 -14.11 2.86
C THR A 282 -3.46 -14.69 1.46
N PRO A 283 -3.32 -13.84 0.45
CA PRO A 283 -2.98 -14.29 -0.88
C PRO A 283 -1.72 -15.17 -0.88
N GLY A 284 -1.74 -16.19 -1.74
CA GLY A 284 -0.67 -17.18 -1.74
C GLY A 284 0.69 -16.59 -2.08
N LEU A 285 1.73 -17.12 -1.43
CA LEU A 285 3.12 -16.74 -1.69
C LEU A 285 3.75 -17.72 -2.69
N LEU A 286 4.47 -17.18 -3.67
CA LEU A 286 5.25 -17.94 -4.63
C LEU A 286 6.75 -17.70 -4.41
N THR A 287 7.58 -18.65 -4.83
CA THR A 287 9.04 -18.56 -4.76
C THR A 287 9.55 -17.54 -5.76
N ARG A 288 9.87 -16.34 -5.29
CA ARG A 288 10.46 -15.26 -6.10
C ARG A 288 11.15 -14.23 -5.22
N HIS A 289 12.04 -13.44 -5.80
CA HIS A 289 12.67 -12.30 -5.12
C HIS A 289 11.64 -11.26 -4.72
N ASP A 290 11.90 -10.54 -3.62
CA ASP A 290 10.97 -9.56 -3.06
C ASP A 290 10.62 -8.43 -4.04
N ASP A 291 11.55 -8.07 -4.93
CA ASP A 291 11.32 -7.11 -6.01
C ASP A 291 10.28 -7.56 -7.03
N ASP A 292 10.27 -8.84 -7.36
CA ASP A 292 9.39 -9.44 -8.37
C ASP A 292 8.03 -9.84 -7.79
N ARG A 293 7.80 -9.55 -6.50
CA ARG A 293 6.52 -9.81 -5.82
C ARG A 293 5.44 -8.85 -6.28
N ASN A 294 4.28 -9.42 -6.53
CA ASN A 294 3.07 -8.65 -6.83
C ASN A 294 2.64 -7.86 -5.58
N ASN A 295 1.90 -6.76 -5.75
CA ASN A 295 1.41 -5.93 -4.63
C ASN A 295 0.64 -6.76 -3.59
N ILE A 296 -0.02 -7.81 -4.05
CA ILE A 296 -0.80 -8.75 -3.24
C ILE A 296 0.11 -9.59 -2.32
N GLU A 297 1.27 -10.06 -2.81
CA GLU A 297 2.25 -10.81 -2.02
C GLU A 297 3.01 -9.89 -1.06
N ARG A 298 3.31 -8.65 -1.50
CA ARG A 298 3.90 -7.61 -0.65
C ARG A 298 2.96 -7.23 0.51
N LEU A 299 1.65 -7.23 0.30
CA LEU A 299 0.67 -7.06 1.38
C LEU A 299 0.78 -8.18 2.42
N THR A 300 0.88 -9.45 2.00
CA THR A 300 1.08 -10.58 2.92
C THR A 300 2.34 -10.39 3.77
N LEU A 301 3.45 -9.95 3.16
CA LEU A 301 4.69 -9.66 3.90
C LEU A 301 4.53 -8.48 4.87
N ALA A 302 3.83 -7.42 4.48
CA ALA A 302 3.56 -6.28 5.36
C ALA A 302 2.70 -6.69 6.58
N VAL A 303 1.72 -7.57 6.38
CA VAL A 303 0.92 -8.17 7.45
C VAL A 303 1.81 -8.96 8.40
N LEU A 304 2.64 -9.88 7.88
CA LEU A 304 3.56 -10.71 8.67
C LEU A 304 4.64 -9.89 9.40
N SER A 305 5.05 -8.74 8.84
CA SER A 305 6.12 -7.92 9.41
C SER A 305 5.59 -7.01 10.51
N TYR A 306 4.45 -6.36 10.31
CA TYR A 306 4.04 -5.23 11.14
C TYR A 306 2.85 -5.52 12.06
N LEU A 307 2.07 -6.57 11.83
CA LEU A 307 0.88 -6.86 12.64
C LEU A 307 1.17 -7.97 13.66
N PRO A 308 0.59 -7.93 14.88
CA PRO A 308 0.78 -8.94 15.91
C PRO A 308 -0.07 -10.20 15.61
N ILE A 309 0.35 -10.98 14.62
CA ILE A 309 -0.41 -12.15 14.13
C ILE A 309 0.25 -13.48 14.50
N ALA A 310 -0.58 -14.53 14.60
CA ALA A 310 -0.13 -15.92 14.51
C ALA A 310 -0.15 -16.39 13.06
N VAL A 311 0.78 -17.28 12.71
CA VAL A 311 0.90 -17.86 11.37
C VAL A 311 0.37 -19.28 11.37
N LEU A 312 -0.55 -19.57 10.45
CA LEU A 312 -0.91 -20.93 10.07
C LEU A 312 -0.39 -21.17 8.66
N TYR A 313 0.66 -21.98 8.53
CA TYR A 313 1.25 -22.28 7.24
C TYR A 313 0.62 -23.54 6.66
N VAL A 314 0.11 -23.43 5.42
CA VAL A 314 -0.62 -24.47 4.73
C VAL A 314 0.25 -25.07 3.62
N HIS A 315 0.48 -26.37 3.76
CA HIS A 315 1.26 -27.21 2.86
C HIS A 315 0.33 -28.08 2.01
N ASP A 316 0.66 -28.30 0.73
CA ASP A 316 -0.03 -29.26 -0.13
C ASP A 316 0.99 -30.23 -0.74
N LEU A 317 1.20 -31.36 -0.07
CA LEU A 317 2.14 -32.39 -0.51
C LEU A 317 1.62 -33.22 -1.70
N SER A 318 0.38 -33.00 -2.17
CA SER A 318 -0.20 -33.71 -3.32
C SER A 318 0.18 -33.09 -4.67
N GLU A 319 0.77 -31.89 -4.66
CA GLU A 319 1.08 -31.02 -5.80
C GLU A 319 -0.15 -30.61 -6.63
N ASP A 320 -1.37 -30.88 -6.14
CA ASP A 320 -2.64 -30.53 -6.81
C ASP A 320 -2.86 -29.01 -6.89
N CYS A 321 -2.25 -28.23 -5.98
CA CYS A 321 -2.23 -26.78 -6.06
C CYS A 321 -1.49 -26.19 -7.27
N GLY A 322 -0.73 -27.02 -8.01
CA GLY A 322 0.06 -26.60 -9.17
C GLY A 322 1.46 -26.06 -8.83
N THR A 323 1.88 -26.15 -7.57
CA THR A 323 3.24 -25.81 -7.12
C THR A 323 3.96 -27.08 -6.68
N SER A 324 5.22 -27.28 -7.09
CA SER A 324 6.00 -28.46 -6.72
C SER A 324 6.27 -28.49 -5.21
N VAL A 325 6.45 -29.69 -4.63
CA VAL A 325 6.82 -29.79 -3.21
C VAL A 325 8.15 -29.10 -2.90
N ALA A 326 9.10 -29.15 -3.83
CA ALA A 326 10.41 -28.49 -3.68
C ALA A 326 10.26 -26.97 -3.58
N ASP A 327 9.47 -26.36 -4.46
CA ASP A 327 9.22 -24.90 -4.43
C ASP A 327 8.46 -24.48 -3.16
N GLN A 328 7.49 -25.30 -2.73
CA GLN A 328 6.78 -25.09 -1.47
C GLN A 328 7.73 -25.13 -0.28
N TYR A 329 8.70 -26.06 -0.27
CA TYR A 329 9.72 -26.16 0.78
C TYR A 329 10.64 -24.95 0.82
N ILE A 330 11.13 -24.49 -0.34
CA ILE A 330 11.98 -23.29 -0.43
C ILE A 330 11.23 -22.06 0.10
N THR A 331 9.97 -21.88 -0.34
CA THR A 331 9.13 -20.78 0.16
C THR A 331 8.89 -20.89 1.66
N TYR A 332 8.59 -22.09 2.16
CA TYR A 332 8.38 -22.33 3.58
C TYR A 332 9.60 -21.96 4.40
N LYS A 333 10.78 -22.46 4.02
CA LYS A 333 12.05 -22.17 4.71
C LYS A 333 12.34 -20.68 4.74
N HIS A 334 12.21 -19.99 3.61
CA HIS A 334 12.42 -18.55 3.53
C HIS A 334 11.47 -17.74 4.44
N ILE A 335 10.19 -18.10 4.50
CA ILE A 335 9.22 -17.41 5.39
C ILE A 335 9.46 -17.78 6.85
N LYS A 336 9.81 -19.04 7.14
CA LYS A 336 10.09 -19.53 8.50
C LYS A 336 11.34 -18.90 9.08
N ASP A 337 12.39 -18.73 8.26
CA ASP A 337 13.63 -18.06 8.66
C ASP A 337 13.40 -16.57 8.96
N ARG A 338 12.54 -15.91 8.16
CA ARG A 338 12.24 -14.48 8.32
C ARG A 338 11.27 -14.16 9.47
N PHE A 339 10.32 -15.05 9.77
CA PHE A 339 9.24 -14.81 10.73
C PHE A 339 9.12 -15.91 11.80
N GLY A 340 10.25 -16.53 12.15
CA GLY A 340 10.32 -17.66 13.09
C GLY A 340 10.00 -17.31 14.55
N ASP A 341 10.02 -16.03 14.89
CA ASP A 341 9.66 -15.46 16.20
C ASP A 341 8.13 -15.48 16.46
N ARG A 342 7.34 -15.56 15.39
CA ARG A 342 5.88 -15.63 15.44
C ARG A 342 5.41 -16.98 15.98
N LEU A 343 4.27 -17.01 16.69
CA LEU A 343 3.62 -18.29 16.96
C LEU A 343 3.15 -18.90 15.65
N TRP A 344 3.49 -20.17 15.47
CA TRP A 344 3.44 -20.85 14.19
C TRP A 344 2.76 -22.20 14.32
N LEU A 345 1.88 -22.52 13.37
CA LEU A 345 1.25 -23.83 13.25
C LEU A 345 1.32 -24.31 11.79
N ASP A 346 1.90 -25.50 11.58
CA ASP A 346 2.01 -26.12 10.28
C ASP A 346 0.84 -27.08 10.01
N VAL A 347 0.25 -26.99 8.82
CA VAL A 347 -0.90 -27.80 8.39
C VAL A 347 -0.66 -28.38 7.01
N ILE A 348 -0.76 -29.70 6.87
CA ILE A 348 -0.77 -30.40 5.60
C ILE A 348 -2.22 -30.55 5.15
N SER A 349 -2.61 -29.74 4.17
CA SER A 349 -3.94 -29.75 3.54
C SER A 349 -4.07 -30.90 2.55
N LYS A 350 -5.31 -31.19 2.14
CA LYS A 350 -5.67 -32.25 1.17
C LYS A 350 -5.05 -33.61 1.51
N CYS A 351 -4.96 -33.93 2.80
CA CYS A 351 -4.26 -35.14 3.23
C CYS A 351 -4.92 -36.45 2.72
N ASP A 352 -6.19 -36.39 2.31
CA ASP A 352 -6.96 -37.46 1.67
C ASP A 352 -6.46 -37.85 0.26
N LEU A 353 -5.63 -37.00 -0.36
CA LEU A 353 -5.00 -37.26 -1.65
C LEU A 353 -3.62 -37.91 -1.51
N LEU A 354 -3.03 -37.88 -0.32
CA LEU A 354 -1.71 -38.43 -0.05
C LEU A 354 -1.78 -39.97 -0.13
N GLY A 355 -0.96 -40.56 -1.01
CA GLY A 355 -0.92 -42.01 -1.26
C GLY A 355 -1.59 -42.49 -2.55
N LYS A 356 -2.25 -41.60 -3.33
CA LYS A 356 -2.84 -41.96 -4.64
C LYS A 356 -1.87 -41.87 -5.82
N LYS A 357 -0.70 -41.26 -5.63
CA LYS A 357 0.36 -41.15 -6.64
C LYS A 357 1.58 -41.92 -6.15
N GLU A 358 2.14 -42.80 -6.98
CA GLU A 358 3.43 -43.42 -6.68
C GLU A 358 4.51 -42.34 -6.53
N PRO A 359 5.44 -42.49 -5.57
CA PRO A 359 6.53 -41.54 -5.42
C PRO A 359 7.40 -41.60 -6.68
N ILE A 360 7.37 -40.52 -7.47
CA ILE A 360 8.22 -40.39 -8.66
C ILE A 360 9.67 -40.44 -8.16
N SER A 361 10.41 -41.47 -8.58
CA SER A 361 11.82 -41.65 -8.29
C SER A 361 12.61 -40.55 -9.02
N PHE A 362 13.08 -39.56 -8.27
CA PHE A 362 14.11 -38.64 -8.74
C PHE A 362 15.41 -38.95 -7.99
N SER A 363 16.47 -39.17 -8.77
CA SER A 363 17.86 -39.11 -8.33
C SER A 363 18.22 -37.66 -8.00
N ASP A 364 18.95 -37.46 -6.91
CA ASP A 364 19.65 -36.22 -6.52
C ASP A 364 18.79 -35.04 -6.01
N ALA A 365 17.84 -35.29 -5.09
CA ALA A 365 17.27 -34.22 -4.25
C ALA A 365 17.93 -34.24 -2.85
N ASP A 366 18.29 -33.05 -2.33
CA ASP A 366 18.73 -32.85 -0.94
C ASP A 366 17.86 -33.66 0.03
N ASP A 367 18.51 -34.31 1.01
CA ASP A 367 17.88 -35.22 1.99
C ASP A 367 16.66 -34.56 2.68
N ASP A 368 16.77 -33.26 2.95
CA ASP A 368 15.72 -32.43 3.54
C ASP A 368 14.44 -32.33 2.69
N VAL A 369 14.56 -32.15 1.36
CA VAL A 369 13.41 -32.03 0.46
C VAL A 369 12.69 -33.38 0.33
N ALA A 370 13.48 -34.46 0.29
CA ALA A 370 12.95 -35.81 0.26
C ALA A 370 12.20 -36.15 1.57
N GLN A 371 12.74 -35.75 2.71
CA GLN A 371 12.07 -35.89 4.02
C GLN A 371 10.78 -35.07 4.07
N TYR A 372 10.85 -33.79 3.66
CA TYR A 372 9.69 -32.90 3.63
C TYR A 372 8.58 -33.42 2.72
N ARG A 373 8.91 -34.00 1.56
CA ARG A 373 7.91 -34.63 0.67
C ARG A 373 7.20 -35.81 1.32
N ARG A 374 7.89 -36.58 2.16
CA ARG A 374 7.33 -37.78 2.80
C ARG A 374 6.50 -37.48 4.03
N LEU A 375 7.03 -36.61 4.90
CA LEU A 375 6.48 -36.39 6.24
C LEU A 375 5.87 -35.00 6.41
N GLY A 376 6.26 -34.02 5.58
CA GLY A 376 6.02 -32.60 5.81
C GLY A 376 6.92 -32.05 6.92
N PRO A 377 6.63 -30.82 7.39
CA PRO A 377 7.30 -30.27 8.57
C PRO A 377 7.01 -31.09 9.82
N GLU A 378 7.96 -31.12 10.75
CA GLU A 378 7.79 -31.82 12.03
C GLU A 378 6.63 -31.20 12.84
N GLY A 379 5.74 -32.05 13.38
CA GLY A 379 4.58 -31.61 14.14
C GLY A 379 3.44 -31.01 13.29
N ALA A 380 3.49 -31.10 11.96
CA ALA A 380 2.43 -30.60 11.10
C ALA A 380 1.15 -31.44 11.21
N LEU A 381 0.00 -30.77 11.32
CA LEU A 381 -1.32 -31.41 11.40
C LEU A 381 -1.80 -31.83 10.01
N ARG A 382 -2.30 -33.05 9.87
CA ARG A 382 -2.89 -33.53 8.61
C ARG A 382 -4.38 -33.19 8.58
N VAL A 383 -4.79 -32.40 7.59
CA VAL A 383 -6.17 -31.90 7.50
C VAL A 383 -6.72 -32.12 6.09
N SER A 384 -7.95 -32.63 6.04
CA SER A 384 -8.76 -32.63 4.82
C SER A 384 -10.08 -31.95 5.11
N VAL A 385 -10.31 -30.84 4.41
CA VAL A 385 -11.60 -30.13 4.45
C VAL A 385 -12.72 -30.99 3.87
N GLN A 386 -12.45 -31.68 2.76
CA GLN A 386 -13.46 -32.44 2.04
C GLN A 386 -13.86 -33.72 2.78
N SER A 387 -12.89 -34.37 3.42
CA SER A 387 -13.12 -35.62 4.16
C SER A 387 -13.31 -35.41 5.66
N GLU A 388 -13.34 -34.15 6.12
CA GLU A 388 -13.42 -33.73 7.54
C GLU A 388 -12.34 -34.34 8.47
N ILE A 389 -11.22 -34.80 7.91
CA ILE A 389 -10.10 -35.39 8.65
C ILE A 389 -9.30 -34.27 9.33
N GLY A 390 -8.99 -34.43 10.63
CA GLY A 390 -8.12 -33.52 11.39
C GLY A 390 -8.72 -32.14 11.68
N VAL A 391 -9.95 -31.86 11.25
CA VAL A 391 -10.59 -30.54 11.40
C VAL A 391 -10.84 -30.18 12.87
N LYS A 392 -11.24 -31.15 13.70
CA LYS A 392 -11.50 -30.91 15.13
C LYS A 392 -10.21 -30.57 15.88
N GLU A 393 -9.17 -31.37 15.68
CA GLU A 393 -7.83 -31.14 16.25
C GLU A 393 -7.25 -29.80 15.79
N LEU A 394 -7.43 -29.45 14.51
CA LEU A 394 -7.03 -28.14 13.99
C LEU A 394 -7.69 -26.99 14.76
N LYS A 395 -9.01 -27.06 15.01
CA LYS A 395 -9.74 -26.01 15.74
C LYS A 395 -9.23 -25.84 17.16
N GLU A 396 -8.96 -26.95 17.85
CA GLU A 396 -8.41 -26.96 19.21
C GLU A 396 -7.02 -26.31 19.24
N ARG A 397 -6.10 -26.73 18.35
CA ARG A 397 -4.74 -26.18 18.27
C ARG A 397 -4.71 -24.71 17.85
N VAL A 398 -5.59 -24.30 16.94
CA VAL A 398 -5.75 -22.88 16.56
C VAL A 398 -6.23 -22.05 17.75
N HIS A 399 -7.15 -22.56 18.57
CA HIS A 399 -7.63 -21.86 19.75
C HIS A 399 -6.51 -21.66 20.78
N GLU A 400 -5.71 -22.69 21.06
CA GLU A 400 -4.53 -22.59 21.94
C GLU A 400 -3.51 -21.56 21.43
N LEU A 401 -3.24 -21.57 20.11
CA LEU A 401 -2.33 -20.65 19.45
C LEU A 401 -2.79 -19.19 19.59
N LEU A 402 -4.09 -18.94 19.35
CA LEU A 402 -4.68 -17.61 19.44
C LEU A 402 -4.80 -17.10 20.87
N THR A 403 -5.06 -17.99 21.83
CA THR A 403 -5.05 -17.67 23.27
C THR A 403 -3.66 -17.24 23.70
N SER A 404 -2.63 -17.96 23.24
CA SER A 404 -1.23 -17.63 23.47
C SER A 404 -0.84 -16.29 22.82
N GLN A 405 -1.33 -16.00 21.61
CA GLN A 405 -1.15 -14.69 21.00
C GLN A 405 -1.83 -13.57 21.79
N MET A 406 -3.05 -13.82 22.29
CA MET A 406 -3.73 -12.84 23.13
C MET A 406 -2.92 -12.48 24.37
N ALA A 407 -2.31 -13.48 25.00
CA ALA A 407 -1.41 -13.27 26.13
C ALA A 407 -0.18 -12.42 25.74
N ARG A 408 0.45 -12.70 24.59
CA ARG A 408 1.57 -11.88 24.06
C ARG A 408 1.16 -10.42 23.82
N ILE A 409 0.00 -10.19 23.21
CA ILE A 409 -0.52 -8.83 22.96
C ILE A 409 -0.78 -8.10 24.28
N LYS A 410 -1.39 -8.76 25.26
CA LYS A 410 -1.65 -8.19 26.60
C LYS A 410 -0.35 -7.87 27.35
N ALA A 411 0.66 -8.73 27.27
CA ALA A 411 1.96 -8.52 27.92
C ALA A 411 2.69 -7.31 27.33
N SER A 412 2.77 -7.22 26.00
CA SER A 412 3.38 -6.06 25.31
C SER A 412 2.70 -4.75 25.71
N LYS A 413 1.37 -4.74 25.82
CA LYS A 413 0.63 -3.56 26.27
C LYS A 413 1.00 -3.13 27.69
N ALA A 414 1.13 -4.07 28.62
CA ALA A 414 1.46 -3.78 30.01
C ALA A 414 2.88 -3.20 30.18
N GLU A 415 3.85 -3.70 29.41
CA GLU A 415 5.21 -3.18 29.38
C GLU A 415 5.25 -1.72 28.87
N HIS A 416 4.44 -1.39 27.86
CA HIS A 416 4.34 -0.04 27.32
C HIS A 416 3.68 0.96 28.30
N GLU A 417 2.58 0.57 28.95
CA GLU A 417 1.95 1.42 29.97
C GLU A 417 2.91 1.73 31.13
N THR A 418 3.80 0.80 31.47
CA THR A 418 4.80 0.99 32.53
C THR A 418 5.93 1.94 32.09
N GLN A 419 6.32 1.92 30.81
CA GLN A 419 7.33 2.82 30.24
C GLN A 419 6.85 4.27 30.09
N GLU A 420 5.59 4.48 29.69
CA GLU A 420 5.00 5.83 29.59
C GLU A 420 4.84 6.51 30.96
N ILE A 421 4.47 5.75 31.99
CA ILE A 421 4.37 6.28 33.36
C ILE A 421 5.76 6.70 33.86
N GLY A 422 6.80 5.89 33.60
CA GLY A 422 8.17 6.20 34.01
C GLY A 422 8.79 7.43 33.33
N THR A 423 8.36 7.76 32.10
CA THR A 423 8.82 8.96 31.37
C THR A 423 8.03 10.23 31.71
N SER A 424 6.85 10.10 32.33
CA SER A 424 6.06 11.26 32.80
C SER A 424 6.41 11.75 34.21
N VAL A 425 7.24 11.00 34.94
CA VAL A 425 7.63 11.27 36.35
C VAL A 425 9.07 11.84 36.46
N LEU A 426 9.75 12.03 35.33
CA LEU A 426 11.02 12.76 35.20
C LEU A 426 10.77 14.07 34.44
#